data_AF-A0AA38IP56-F1
#
_entry.id   AF-A0AA38IP56-F1
#
_cell.length_a   1.000
_cell.length_b   1.000
_cell.length_c   1.000
_cell.angle_alpha   90.00
_cell.angle_beta   90.00
_cell.angle_gamma   90.00
#
_symmetry.space_group_name_H-M   'P 1'
#
loop_
_entity.id
_entity.type
_entity.pdbx_description
1 polymer ?
#
loop_
_entity_poly.entity_id
_entity_poly.type
_entity_poly.pdbx_seq_one_letter_code
_entity_poly.pdbx_strand_id
1 'polypeptide(L)'
;MTIYDIPEIVNSCLPLAASPANIKAGFAVTGIFPYNAHVFKDEEYMPGYVTDRPNPENVQDVPANVTIEEDPAEINFSEPQPGPSSRRSPSNTPPPPTPENIRPLPKAAPEKLKSTSRKRRVTAILTDTPIKDTLEEEQKNKRKKTIVEPKKKE
;
A
#
# COMPACT_ATOMS: atom_id res chain seq x y z
N MET A 1 0.66 14.31 -37.85
CA MET A 1 -0.25 14.09 -36.71
C MET A 1 -1.32 15.16 -36.74
N THR A 2 -2.30 14.94 -37.60
CA THR A 2 -3.56 15.67 -37.65
C THR A 2 -4.64 14.88 -36.91
N ILE A 3 -5.80 15.49 -36.70
CA ILE A 3 -6.96 14.81 -36.11
C ILE A 3 -7.47 13.63 -36.96
N TYR A 4 -7.12 13.57 -38.25
CA TYR A 4 -7.50 12.48 -39.16
C TYR A 4 -6.55 11.28 -39.12
N ASP A 5 -5.31 11.48 -38.64
CA ASP A 5 -4.30 10.42 -38.58
C ASP A 5 -4.62 9.42 -37.45
N ILE A 6 -5.25 9.88 -36.36
CA ILE A 6 -5.59 9.06 -35.19
C ILE A 6 -6.53 7.89 -35.54
N PRO A 7 -7.70 8.10 -36.18
CA PRO A 7 -8.58 6.98 -36.51
C PRO A 7 -7.93 5.97 -37.47
N GLU A 8 -7.07 6.42 -38.38
CA GLU A 8 -6.35 5.53 -39.30
C GLU A 8 -5.34 4.64 -38.56
N ILE A 9 -4.59 5.21 -37.62
CA ILE A 9 -3.66 4.46 -36.76
C ILE A 9 -4.43 3.48 -35.88
N VAL A 10 -5.51 3.92 -35.22
CA VAL A 10 -6.32 3.07 -34.35
C VAL A 10 -6.93 1.90 -35.13
N ASN A 11 -7.41 2.16 -36.35
CA ASN A 11 -7.99 1.13 -37.21
C ASN A 11 -6.99 0.01 -37.54
N SER A 12 -5.71 0.34 -37.73
CA SER A 12 -4.67 -0.66 -38.01
C SER A 12 -4.10 -1.32 -36.74
N CYS A 13 -3.92 -0.58 -35.65
CA CYS A 13 -3.23 -1.08 -34.46
C CYS A 13 -4.15 -1.84 -33.49
N LEU A 14 -5.42 -1.43 -33.35
CA LEU A 14 -6.35 -2.03 -32.40
C LEU A 14 -6.63 -3.51 -32.65
N PRO A 15 -6.90 -4.00 -33.90
CA PRO A 15 -7.09 -5.43 -34.13
C PRO A 15 -5.84 -6.27 -33.86
N LEU A 16 -4.65 -5.69 -34.05
CA LEU A 16 -3.38 -6.35 -33.74
C LEU A 16 -3.14 -6.42 -32.22
N ALA A 17 -3.37 -5.31 -31.51
CA ALA A 17 -3.20 -5.21 -30.07
C ALA A 17 -4.23 -6.07 -29.32
N ALA A 18 -5.50 -6.00 -29.71
CA ALA A 18 -6.62 -6.73 -29.09
C ALA A 18 -6.76 -8.17 -29.61
N SER A 19 -5.68 -8.79 -30.06
CA SER A 19 -5.70 -10.21 -30.44
C SER A 19 -5.83 -11.09 -29.19
N PRO A 20 -6.51 -12.26 -29.28
CA PRO A 20 -6.63 -13.18 -28.14
C PRO A 20 -5.27 -13.62 -27.57
N ALA A 21 -4.24 -13.71 -28.41
CA ALA A 21 -2.89 -14.05 -27.99
C ALA A 21 -2.28 -12.96 -27.10
N ASN A 22 -2.36 -11.70 -27.51
CA ASN A 22 -1.81 -10.57 -26.76
C ASN A 22 -2.57 -10.33 -25.45
N ILE A 23 -3.90 -10.45 -25.48
CA ILE A 23 -4.74 -10.35 -24.29
C ILE A 23 -4.36 -11.43 -23.27
N LYS A 24 -4.25 -12.70 -23.69
CA LYS A 24 -3.83 -13.81 -22.81
C LYS A 24 -2.42 -13.61 -22.27
N ALA A 25 -1.48 -13.16 -23.10
CA ALA A 25 -0.12 -12.86 -22.66
C ALA A 25 -0.11 -11.75 -21.59
N GLY A 26 -0.91 -10.69 -21.77
CA GLY A 26 -1.06 -9.62 -20.78
C GLY A 26 -1.56 -10.12 -19.43
N PHE A 27 -2.59 -10.99 -19.42
CA PHE A 27 -3.07 -11.59 -18.17
C PHE A 27 -2.08 -12.55 -17.52
N ALA A 28 -1.24 -13.21 -18.31
CA ALA A 28 -0.21 -14.11 -17.79
C ALA A 28 0.89 -13.32 -17.06
N VAL A 29 1.26 -12.13 -17.56
CA VAL A 29 2.25 -11.24 -16.92
C VAL A 29 1.79 -10.81 -15.52
N THR A 30 0.51 -10.53 -15.34
CA THR A 30 -0.04 -10.13 -14.03
C THR A 30 -0.42 -11.32 -13.15
N GLY A 31 -0.24 -12.56 -13.61
CA GLY A 31 -0.65 -13.77 -12.90
C GLY A 31 -2.16 -13.91 -12.70
N ILE A 32 -2.98 -13.16 -13.46
CA ILE A 32 -4.44 -13.23 -13.38
C ILE A 32 -4.94 -14.46 -14.14
N PHE A 33 -4.40 -14.70 -15.34
CA PHE A 33 -4.75 -15.87 -16.14
C PHE A 33 -3.57 -16.35 -17.01
N PRO A 34 -3.13 -17.61 -16.86
CA PRO A 34 -3.49 -18.54 -15.78
C PRO A 34 -3.13 -17.96 -14.40
N TYR A 35 -3.90 -18.36 -13.38
CA TYR A 35 -3.66 -17.84 -12.04
C TYR A 35 -2.27 -18.25 -11.53
N ASN A 36 -1.46 -17.27 -11.13
CA ASN A 36 -0.17 -17.48 -10.52
C ASN A 36 0.05 -16.43 -9.42
N ALA A 37 -0.09 -16.83 -8.16
CA ALA A 37 0.11 -15.97 -7.00
C ALA A 37 1.57 -15.50 -6.82
N HIS A 38 2.52 -16.24 -7.40
CA HIS A 38 3.96 -16.01 -7.23
C HIS A 38 4.59 -15.38 -8.48
N VAL A 39 3.80 -14.62 -9.26
CA VAL A 39 4.29 -13.96 -10.49
C VAL A 39 5.26 -12.82 -10.19
N PHE A 40 5.10 -12.16 -9.04
CA PHE A 40 5.98 -11.12 -8.52
C PHE A 40 6.80 -11.70 -7.37
N LYS A 41 8.09 -11.36 -7.33
CA LYS A 41 8.97 -11.74 -6.20
C LYS A 41 8.80 -10.77 -5.04
N ASP A 42 9.15 -11.21 -3.83
CA ASP A 42 9.15 -10.36 -2.63
C ASP A 42 9.97 -9.08 -2.80
N GLU A 43 11.09 -9.16 -3.54
CA GLU A 43 11.94 -8.03 -3.91
C GLU A 43 11.18 -6.88 -4.61
N GLU A 44 10.17 -7.21 -5.41
CA GLU A 44 9.35 -6.25 -6.15
C GLU A 44 8.33 -5.53 -5.25
N TYR A 45 8.01 -6.12 -4.09
CA TYR A 45 7.14 -5.54 -3.07
C TYR A 45 7.92 -4.75 -2.00
N MET A 46 9.25 -4.83 -1.96
CA MET A 46 10.09 -4.17 -0.95
C MET A 46 9.81 -2.67 -0.74
N PRO A 47 9.54 -1.86 -1.79
CA PRO A 47 9.19 -0.46 -1.60
C PRO A 47 7.94 -0.24 -0.74
N GLY A 48 7.01 -1.21 -0.69
CA GLY A 48 5.77 -1.17 0.09
C GLY A 48 5.94 -1.53 1.57
N TYR A 49 6.96 -2.34 1.91
CA TYR A 49 7.19 -2.82 3.28
C TYR A 49 7.40 -1.70 4.30
N VAL A 50 7.83 -0.53 3.84
CA VAL A 50 7.94 0.70 4.63
C VAL A 50 6.61 1.09 5.30
N THR A 51 5.50 0.75 4.66
CA THR A 51 4.14 1.12 5.08
C THR A 51 3.38 -0.03 5.72
N ASP A 52 3.95 -1.24 5.74
CA ASP A 52 3.32 -2.38 6.39
C ASP A 52 3.19 -2.13 7.88
N ARG A 53 1.96 -2.28 8.37
CA ARG A 53 1.60 -2.10 9.77
C ARG A 53 0.98 -3.40 10.27
N PRO A 54 1.41 -3.91 11.44
CA PRO A 54 0.75 -5.07 12.03
C PRO A 54 -0.73 -4.76 12.27
N ASN A 55 -1.58 -5.76 12.06
CA ASN A 55 -3.02 -5.63 12.34
C ASN A 55 -3.21 -5.19 13.80
N PRO A 56 -3.93 -4.09 14.09
CA PRO A 56 -4.08 -3.57 15.45
C PRO A 56 -4.73 -4.55 16.45
N GLU A 57 -5.44 -5.58 15.96
CA GLU A 57 -6.01 -6.63 16.82
C GLU A 57 -4.98 -7.64 17.34
N ASN A 58 -3.77 -7.68 16.76
CA ASN A 58 -2.70 -8.63 17.13
C ASN A 58 -1.62 -7.99 18.02
N VAL A 59 -1.86 -6.78 18.55
CA VAL A 59 -0.92 -6.08 19.45
C VAL A 59 -1.29 -6.34 20.91
N GLN A 60 -1.49 -7.61 21.28
CA GLN A 60 -1.40 -8.04 22.66
C GLN A 60 -0.02 -8.68 22.87
N ASP A 61 0.84 -7.97 23.59
CA ASP A 61 2.04 -8.45 24.29
C ASP A 61 3.11 -9.19 23.46
N VAL A 62 3.98 -8.45 22.77
CA VAL A 62 5.38 -8.90 22.60
C VAL A 62 6.36 -7.78 22.94
N PRO A 63 7.22 -7.92 23.97
CA PRO A 63 8.25 -6.94 24.28
C PRO A 63 9.34 -6.93 23.21
N ALA A 64 9.87 -5.72 22.99
CA ALA A 64 11.00 -5.44 22.10
C ALA A 64 12.26 -6.23 22.51
N ASN A 65 12.66 -7.18 21.67
CA ASN A 65 14.05 -7.50 21.31
C ASN A 65 14.04 -8.79 20.47
N VAL A 66 14.12 -8.66 19.15
CA VAL A 66 14.62 -9.75 18.30
C VAL A 66 16.03 -9.37 17.92
N THR A 67 16.98 -9.88 18.69
CA THR A 67 18.39 -9.98 18.33
C THR A 67 18.48 -10.83 17.06
N ILE A 68 18.96 -10.25 15.97
CA ILE A 68 19.40 -11.02 14.81
C ILE A 68 20.87 -11.34 15.09
N GLU A 69 21.18 -12.62 15.28
CA GLU A 69 22.55 -13.10 15.42
C GLU A 69 23.29 -12.91 14.09
N GLU A 70 24.38 -12.15 14.13
CA GLU A 70 25.32 -11.97 13.03
C GLU A 70 26.23 -13.21 12.93
N ASP A 71 26.28 -13.85 11.77
CA ASP A 71 27.35 -14.79 11.42
C ASP A 71 28.34 -14.06 10.50
N PRO A 72 29.64 -13.93 10.85
CA PRO A 72 30.58 -13.10 10.11
C PRO A 72 31.26 -13.91 9.01
N ALA A 73 30.95 -13.63 7.75
CA ALA A 73 31.78 -14.07 6.62
C ALA A 73 32.41 -12.85 5.94
N GLU A 74 33.74 -12.85 5.95
CA GLU A 74 34.67 -11.79 5.57
C GLU A 74 34.36 -11.10 4.22
N ILE A 75 34.43 -9.77 4.25
CA ILE A 75 34.29 -8.91 3.09
C ILE A 75 35.65 -8.78 2.39
N ASN A 76 35.81 -9.43 1.24
CA ASN A 76 36.87 -9.08 0.29
C ASN A 76 36.27 -8.24 -0.85
N PHE A 77 36.49 -6.93 -0.79
CA PHE A 77 36.13 -6.00 -1.85
C PHE A 77 37.06 -6.22 -3.05
N SER A 78 36.50 -6.65 -4.18
CA SER A 78 37.11 -6.41 -5.49
C SER A 78 36.12 -5.62 -6.35
N GLU A 79 36.59 -4.47 -6.82
CA GLU A 79 35.88 -3.44 -7.57
C GLU A 79 35.49 -3.96 -8.97
N PRO A 80 34.21 -3.92 -9.41
CA PRO A 80 33.85 -4.39 -10.73
C PRO A 80 34.01 -3.27 -11.78
N GLN A 81 34.91 -3.51 -12.73
CA GLN A 81 35.09 -2.73 -13.94
C GLN A 81 33.92 -2.98 -14.92
N PRO A 82 33.28 -1.95 -15.52
CA PRO A 82 32.12 -2.14 -16.39
C PRO A 82 32.49 -2.68 -17.78
N GLY A 83 31.79 -3.72 -18.24
CA GLY A 83 31.89 -4.31 -19.58
C GLY A 83 30.52 -4.74 -20.14
N PRO A 84 30.35 -4.85 -21.47
CA PRO A 84 29.03 -4.90 -22.12
C PRO A 84 28.30 -6.23 -21.94
N SER A 85 26.98 -6.14 -21.72
CA SER A 85 26.04 -7.23 -21.46
C SER A 85 25.82 -8.15 -22.66
N SER A 86 26.72 -9.09 -22.93
CA SER A 86 26.34 -10.29 -23.71
C SER A 86 27.28 -11.47 -23.47
N ARG A 87 27.06 -12.18 -22.36
CA ARG A 87 27.36 -13.62 -22.22
C ARG A 87 26.72 -14.15 -20.94
N ARG A 88 25.71 -15.01 -21.08
CA ARG A 88 25.24 -15.86 -19.97
C ARG A 88 26.12 -17.09 -19.92
N SER A 89 27.07 -17.11 -18.98
CA SER A 89 27.65 -18.35 -18.48
C SER A 89 26.83 -18.80 -17.26
N PRO A 90 26.70 -20.11 -16.97
CA PRO A 90 26.17 -20.57 -15.69
C PRO A 90 27.24 -20.32 -14.63
N SER A 91 27.31 -19.08 -14.18
CA SER A 91 28.18 -18.63 -13.10
C SER A 91 27.36 -18.66 -11.82
N ASN A 92 27.96 -19.11 -10.72
CA ASN A 92 27.48 -18.92 -9.35
C ASN A 92 27.42 -17.42 -9.03
N THR A 93 26.55 -16.69 -9.72
CA THR A 93 26.36 -15.26 -9.50
C THR A 93 25.60 -15.11 -8.19
N PRO A 94 26.13 -14.35 -7.21
CA PRO A 94 25.33 -13.96 -6.05
C PRO A 94 24.05 -13.27 -6.52
N PRO A 95 22.95 -13.39 -5.76
CA PRO A 95 21.70 -12.73 -6.09
C PRO A 95 21.94 -11.23 -6.33
N PRO A 96 21.19 -10.61 -7.27
CA PRO A 96 21.31 -9.17 -7.50
C PRO A 96 21.08 -8.40 -6.18
N PRO A 97 21.78 -7.26 -5.97
CA PRO A 97 21.62 -6.47 -4.75
C PRO A 97 20.18 -5.97 -4.63
N THR A 98 19.56 -6.19 -3.46
CA THR A 98 18.20 -5.69 -3.17
C THR A 98 18.22 -4.19 -2.88
N PRO A 99 17.09 -3.48 -3.03
CA PRO A 99 17.01 -2.05 -2.68
C PRO A 99 17.45 -1.76 -1.23
N GLU A 100 17.24 -2.68 -0.29
CA GLU A 100 17.70 -2.56 1.09
C GLU A 100 19.23 -2.52 1.21
N ASN A 101 19.95 -3.27 0.37
CA ASN A 101 21.42 -3.29 0.39
C ASN A 101 22.03 -1.96 -0.08
N ILE A 102 21.30 -1.17 -0.88
CA ILE A 102 21.80 0.08 -1.49
C ILE A 102 21.40 1.28 -0.64
N ARG A 103 20.13 1.35 -0.23
CA ARG A 103 19.60 2.47 0.54
C ARG A 103 18.39 2.01 1.36
N PRO A 104 18.55 1.73 2.67
CA PRO A 104 17.43 1.32 3.50
C PRO A 104 16.36 2.42 3.53
N LEU A 105 15.11 2.01 3.32
CA LEU A 105 13.99 2.92 3.28
C LEU A 105 13.54 3.30 4.71
N PRO A 106 13.21 4.58 4.98
CA PRO A 106 12.77 5.00 6.30
C PRO A 106 11.38 4.39 6.61
N LYS A 107 11.26 3.60 7.69
CA LYS A 107 9.99 3.00 8.12
C LYS A 107 8.97 4.07 8.53
N ALA A 108 7.70 3.83 8.21
CA ALA A 108 6.62 4.74 8.61
C ALA A 108 6.50 4.83 10.15
N ALA A 109 6.24 6.04 10.66
CA ALA A 109 5.99 6.26 12.08
C ALA A 109 4.72 5.50 12.55
N PRO A 110 4.65 5.10 13.84
CA PRO A 110 3.47 4.45 14.39
C PRO A 110 2.22 5.31 14.24
N GLU A 111 1.08 4.67 13.93
CA GLU A 111 -0.20 5.37 13.87
C GLU A 111 -0.54 5.93 15.25
N LYS A 112 -0.83 7.23 15.29
CA LYS A 112 -1.57 7.79 16.42
C LYS A 112 -3.00 7.28 16.28
N LEU A 113 -3.47 6.50 17.26
CA LEU A 113 -4.88 6.20 17.43
C LEU A 113 -5.63 7.52 17.61
N LYS A 114 -6.07 8.12 16.51
CA LYS A 114 -7.00 9.25 16.55
C LYS A 114 -8.33 8.65 16.97
N SER A 115 -8.59 8.63 18.26
CA SER A 115 -9.96 8.52 18.75
C SER A 115 -10.75 9.61 18.04
N THR A 116 -11.62 9.22 17.12
CA THR A 116 -12.49 10.17 16.46
C THR A 116 -13.28 10.87 17.56
N SER A 117 -13.02 12.16 17.77
CA SER A 117 -13.78 12.97 18.73
C SER A 117 -15.27 12.98 18.38
N ARG A 118 -15.61 12.67 17.12
CA ARG A 118 -16.98 12.52 16.65
C ARG A 118 -17.53 11.15 17.02
N LYS A 119 -18.63 11.18 17.78
CA LYS A 119 -19.45 10.01 18.15
C LYS A 119 -19.91 9.28 16.88
N ARG A 120 -19.62 7.98 16.79
CA ARG A 120 -20.11 7.11 15.71
C ARG A 120 -21.64 6.98 15.83
N ARG A 121 -22.34 7.14 14.71
CA ARG A 121 -23.78 6.85 14.60
C ARG A 121 -23.95 5.51 13.90
N VAL A 122 -25.01 4.78 14.27
CA VAL A 122 -25.42 3.53 13.62
C VAL A 122 -26.32 3.87 12.42
N THR A 123 -26.43 2.97 11.44
CA THR A 123 -27.35 3.11 10.31
C THR A 123 -28.79 3.20 10.81
N ALA A 124 -29.51 4.25 10.42
CA ALA A 124 -30.83 4.57 10.98
C ALA A 124 -31.67 5.37 9.97
N ILE A 125 -32.99 5.16 9.95
CA ILE A 125 -33.94 5.92 9.13
C ILE A 125 -34.26 7.23 9.86
N LEU A 126 -33.79 8.35 9.33
CA LEU A 126 -33.83 9.65 10.00
C LEU A 126 -35.25 10.18 10.29
N THR A 127 -36.25 9.66 9.58
CA THR A 127 -37.66 10.04 9.70
C THR A 127 -38.45 9.19 10.69
N ASP A 128 -37.88 8.09 11.20
CA ASP A 128 -38.56 7.25 12.17
C ASP A 128 -38.64 7.96 13.53
N THR A 129 -39.78 7.82 14.20
CA THR A 129 -40.07 8.45 15.50
C THR A 129 -38.99 8.23 16.55
N PRO A 130 -38.46 7.01 16.82
CA PRO A 130 -37.42 6.84 17.83
C PRO A 130 -36.10 7.55 17.48
N ILE A 131 -35.77 7.66 16.20
CA ILE A 131 -34.52 8.30 15.75
C ILE A 131 -34.66 9.83 15.79
N LYS A 132 -35.83 10.35 15.42
CA LYS A 132 -36.14 11.77 15.53
C LYS A 132 -36.12 12.25 16.98
N ASP A 133 -36.77 11.52 17.89
CA ASP A 133 -36.86 11.88 19.31
C ASP A 133 -35.48 11.89 19.98
N THR A 134 -34.67 10.84 19.74
CA THR A 134 -33.31 10.76 20.28
C THR A 134 -32.40 11.89 19.77
N LEU A 135 -32.55 12.33 18.52
CA LEU A 135 -31.80 13.45 17.95
C LEU A 135 -32.23 14.81 18.52
N GLU A 136 -33.53 15.01 18.72
CA GLU A 136 -34.06 16.22 19.34
C GLU A 136 -33.59 16.37 20.80
N GLU A 137 -33.56 15.27 21.57
CA GLU A 137 -33.00 15.26 22.92
C GLU A 137 -31.49 15.55 22.92
N GLU A 138 -30.73 14.98 21.99
CA GLU A 138 -29.29 15.26 21.84
C GLU A 138 -29.04 16.75 21.58
N GLN A 139 -29.88 17.40 20.75
CA GLN A 139 -29.80 18.83 20.49
C GLN A 139 -30.20 19.67 21.71
N LYS A 140 -31.27 19.32 22.42
CA LYS A 140 -31.68 20.00 23.66
C LYS A 140 -30.57 19.95 24.70
N ASN A 141 -29.91 18.80 24.86
CA ASN A 141 -28.80 18.63 25.80
C ASN A 141 -27.56 19.44 25.42
N LYS A 142 -27.23 19.56 24.12
CA LYS A 142 -26.14 20.44 23.64
C LYS A 142 -26.44 21.91 23.95
N ARG A 143 -27.67 22.37 23.69
CA ARG A 143 -28.10 23.75 23.97
C ARG A 143 -28.06 24.05 25.47
N LYS A 144 -28.47 23.11 26.33
CA LYS A 144 -28.39 23.28 27.79
C LYS A 144 -26.95 23.43 28.27
N LYS A 145 -26.00 22.62 27.77
CA LYS A 145 -24.57 22.75 28.13
C LYS A 145 -23.98 24.11 27.74
N THR A 146 -24.29 24.61 26.54
CA THR A 146 -23.81 25.92 26.09
C THR A 146 -24.42 27.10 26.87
N ILE A 147 -25.63 26.95 27.41
CA ILE A 147 -26.32 28.00 28.18
C ILE A 147 -25.87 28.02 29.65
N VAL A 148 -25.42 26.87 30.19
CA VAL A 148 -24.96 26.74 31.59
C VAL A 148 -23.46 27.07 31.75
N GLU A 149 -22.68 27.09 30.66
CA GLU A 149 -21.26 27.50 30.67
C GLU A 149 -20.95 28.97 30.26
N PRO A 150 -21.63 30.04 30.74
CA PRO A 150 -21.17 31.39 30.45
C PRO A 150 -20.35 31.96 31.63
N LYS A 151 -19.15 31.44 31.92
CA LYS A 151 -18.18 32.06 32.86
C LYS A 151 -16.77 31.56 32.52
N LYS A 152 -15.69 32.34 32.50
CA LYS A 152 -15.39 33.75 32.83
C LYS A 152 -14.05 34.02 32.12
N LYS A 153 -13.90 35.15 31.42
CA LYS A 153 -12.58 35.72 31.16
C LYS A 153 -12.47 36.99 32.00
N GLU A 154 -11.81 36.85 33.15
CA GLU A 154 -11.09 37.91 33.86
C GLU A 154 -9.61 37.56 33.79
#